data_AF-A0A6C0BJM5-F1
#
_entry.id   AF-A0A6C0BJM5-F1
#
_cell.length_a   1.000
_cell.length_b   1.000
_cell.length_c   1.000
_cell.angle_alpha   90.00
_cell.angle_beta   90.00
_cell.angle_gamma   90.00
#
_symmetry.space_group_name_H-M   'P 1'
#
loop_
_entity.id
_entity.type
_entity.pdbx_description
1 polymer ?
#
loop_
_entity_poly.entity_id
_entity_poly.type
_entity_poly.pdbx_seq_one_letter_code
_entity_poly.pdbx_strand_id
1 'polypeptide(L)'
;MDSLLSHTTPGTTPGVYSKDFDWTEFVSHLFAMPPQEPFTFTIELSSPQLLGAMLIQGVREKYRKEAAQLTASEIAEVQQYYHSIGFHVIYQITPETHQSNIGGDPIMVNVYQIDFQPYSRLYDPHNHPGHF
;
A
#
# COMPACT_ATOMS: atom_id res chain seq x y z
N MET A 1 19.94 -48.64 31.94
CA MET A 1 19.90 -48.37 30.50
C MET A 1 18.51 -47.83 30.24
N ASP A 2 18.38 -46.51 30.28
CA ASP A 2 17.15 -45.81 29.94
C ASP A 2 17.50 -44.74 28.90
N SER A 3 16.88 -44.88 27.74
CA SER A 3 16.97 -43.95 26.62
C SER A 3 16.35 -42.61 27.00
N LEU A 4 17.15 -41.55 26.96
CA LEU A 4 16.63 -40.19 26.78
C LEU A 4 17.02 -39.73 25.38
N LEU A 5 16.05 -39.87 24.48
CA LEU A 5 16.00 -39.15 23.21
C LEU A 5 15.90 -37.66 23.53
N SER A 6 17.03 -36.97 23.51
CA SER A 6 17.07 -35.52 23.48
C SER A 6 16.55 -35.07 22.11
N HIS A 7 15.28 -34.67 22.05
CA HIS A 7 14.76 -33.89 20.94
C HIS A 7 15.56 -32.60 20.81
N THR A 8 16.43 -32.54 19.80
CA THR A 8 17.02 -31.29 19.33
C THR A 8 15.94 -30.50 18.58
N THR A 9 15.37 -29.48 19.23
CA THR A 9 14.61 -28.45 18.52
C THR A 9 15.61 -27.50 17.85
N PRO A 10 15.53 -27.27 16.52
CA PRO A 10 16.53 -26.48 15.81
C PRO A 10 16.22 -24.97 15.84
N GLY A 11 17.27 -24.17 16.06
CA GLY A 11 17.49 -22.87 15.40
C GLY A 11 16.54 -21.73 15.73
N THR A 12 16.73 -21.07 16.88
CA THR A 12 16.20 -19.71 17.10
C THR A 12 17.03 -18.73 16.28
N THR A 13 16.51 -18.27 15.14
CA THR A 13 17.09 -17.15 14.38
C THR A 13 17.09 -15.90 15.28
N PRO A 14 18.17 -15.11 15.33
CA PRO A 14 18.24 -13.96 16.22
C PRO A 14 17.16 -12.90 15.90
N GLY A 15 16.29 -12.63 16.89
CA GLY A 15 15.72 -11.30 17.13
C GLY A 15 14.74 -10.71 16.12
N VAL A 16 13.89 -11.50 15.46
CA VAL A 16 12.75 -10.92 14.74
C VAL A 16 11.70 -10.48 15.75
N TYR A 17 11.59 -9.17 16.00
CA TYR A 17 10.51 -8.61 16.79
C TYR A 17 9.21 -8.71 15.98
N SER A 18 8.35 -9.67 16.33
CA SER A 18 7.00 -9.75 15.80
C SER A 18 6.07 -8.91 16.67
N LYS A 19 5.38 -7.94 16.07
CA LYS A 19 4.26 -7.24 16.69
C LYS A 19 3.02 -7.48 15.86
N ASP A 20 1.99 -8.01 16.49
CA ASP A 20 0.67 -8.12 15.88
C ASP A 20 0.02 -6.74 15.90
N PHE A 21 -0.41 -6.28 14.73
CA PHE A 21 -1.22 -5.09 14.57
C PHE A 21 -2.59 -5.51 14.09
N ASP A 22 -3.64 -4.86 14.59
CA ASP A 22 -4.88 -4.86 13.82
C ASP A 22 -4.71 -3.99 12.56
N TRP A 23 -5.60 -4.17 11.59
CA TRP A 23 -5.50 -3.47 10.30
C TRP A 23 -5.49 -1.94 10.46
N THR A 24 -6.27 -1.41 11.40
CA THR A 24 -6.38 0.03 11.60
C THR A 24 -5.11 0.59 12.22
N GLU A 25 -4.58 -0.07 13.23
CA GLU A 25 -3.31 0.30 13.84
C GLU A 25 -2.15 0.26 12.84
N PHE A 26 -2.12 -0.74 11.97
CA PHE A 26 -1.11 -0.85 10.91
C PHE A 26 -1.15 0.34 9.96
N VAL A 27 -2.33 0.66 9.40
CA VAL A 27 -2.48 1.79 8.46
C VAL A 27 -2.16 3.11 9.16
N SER A 28 -2.63 3.29 10.39
CA SER A 28 -2.35 4.50 11.16
C SER A 28 -0.85 4.68 11.41
N HIS A 29 -0.17 3.59 11.78
CA HIS A 29 1.27 3.61 12.01
C HIS A 29 2.05 3.98 10.74
N LEU A 30 1.67 3.42 9.58
CA LEU A 30 2.29 3.72 8.29
C LEU A 30 2.16 5.22 7.94
N PHE A 31 0.97 5.79 8.08
CA PHE A 31 0.69 7.19 7.71
C PHE A 31 1.10 8.22 8.77
N ALA A 32 1.40 7.80 10.00
CA ALA A 32 1.92 8.67 11.07
C ALA A 32 3.40 9.03 10.88
N MET A 33 4.17 8.18 10.19
CA MET A 33 5.56 8.45 9.86
C MET A 33 5.66 9.18 8.52
N PRO A 34 6.68 10.00 8.24
CA PRO A 34 6.91 10.51 6.90
C PRO A 34 7.14 9.35 5.91
N PRO A 35 6.83 9.51 4.61
CA PRO A 35 7.14 8.49 3.61
C PRO A 35 8.62 8.11 3.68
N GLN A 36 8.90 6.81 3.68
CA GLN A 36 10.26 6.28 3.70
C GLN A 36 10.77 6.05 2.27
N GLU A 37 12.08 5.82 2.13
CA GLU A 37 12.67 5.44 0.85
C GLU A 37 12.02 4.14 0.30
N PRO A 38 11.95 3.96 -1.03
CA PRO A 38 11.43 2.74 -1.62
C PRO A 38 12.11 1.48 -1.06
N PHE A 39 11.32 0.43 -0.85
CA PHE A 39 11.78 -0.87 -0.32
C PHE A 39 12.29 -0.85 1.13
N THR A 40 12.01 0.22 1.89
CA THR A 40 12.22 0.21 3.35
C THR A 40 11.39 -0.90 4.02
N PHE A 41 10.21 -1.22 3.46
CA PHE A 41 9.35 -2.28 3.94
C PHE A 41 9.14 -3.35 2.86
N THR A 42 9.10 -4.62 3.29
CA THR A 42 8.54 -5.70 2.48
C THR A 42 7.19 -6.06 3.09
N ILE A 43 6.12 -5.85 2.33
CA ILE A 43 4.76 -6.18 2.74
C ILE A 43 4.20 -7.19 1.76
N GLU A 44 3.69 -8.29 2.32
CA GLU A 44 2.93 -9.29 1.58
C GLU A 44 1.45 -9.08 1.87
N LEU A 45 0.68 -8.71 0.85
CA LEU A 45 -0.76 -8.57 0.96
C LEU A 45 -1.43 -9.81 0.37
N SER A 46 -2.33 -10.41 1.12
CA SER A 46 -3.13 -11.55 0.67
C SER A 46 -4.16 -11.18 -0.40
N SER A 47 -4.46 -9.89 -0.56
CA SER A 47 -5.50 -9.39 -1.46
C SER A 47 -5.17 -7.96 -1.95
N PRO A 48 -5.34 -7.67 -3.26
CA PRO A 48 -5.13 -6.33 -3.80
C PRO A 48 -6.18 -5.31 -3.31
N GLN A 49 -7.36 -5.75 -2.87
CA GLN A 49 -8.38 -4.86 -2.29
C GLN A 49 -7.88 -4.17 -1.01
N LEU A 50 -6.92 -4.77 -0.31
CA LEU A 50 -6.29 -4.17 0.87
C LEU A 50 -5.49 -2.91 0.54
N LEU A 51 -4.93 -2.79 -0.67
CA LEU A 51 -4.26 -1.56 -1.12
C LEU A 51 -5.24 -0.40 -1.22
N GLY A 52 -6.44 -0.65 -1.75
CA GLY A 52 -7.52 0.34 -1.82
C GLY A 52 -8.07 0.70 -0.45
N ALA A 53 -8.27 -0.28 0.43
CA ALA A 53 -8.72 -0.04 1.80
C ALA A 53 -7.71 0.80 2.60
N MET A 54 -6.42 0.47 2.49
CA MET A 54 -5.33 1.23 3.09
C MET A 54 -5.31 2.66 2.56
N LEU A 55 -5.59 2.86 1.27
CA LEU A 55 -5.58 4.19 0.68
C LEU A 55 -6.67 5.05 1.29
N ILE A 56 -7.91 4.55 1.25
CA ILE A 56 -9.09 5.24 1.75
C ILE A 56 -8.91 5.59 3.23
N GLN A 57 -8.45 4.62 4.02
CA GLN A 57 -8.24 4.81 5.44
C GLN A 57 -7.08 5.78 5.73
N GLY A 58 -5.91 5.57 5.13
CA GLY A 58 -4.73 6.41 5.35
C GLY A 58 -4.96 7.86 4.96
N VAL A 59 -5.66 8.10 3.84
CA VAL A 59 -6.06 9.45 3.42
C VAL A 59 -7.03 10.09 4.40
N ARG A 60 -8.03 9.33 4.85
CA ARG A 60 -9.00 9.81 5.84
C ARG A 60 -8.35 10.16 7.17
N GLU A 61 -7.38 9.36 7.62
CA GLU A 61 -6.68 9.61 8.88
C GLU A 61 -5.72 10.80 8.78
N LYS A 62 -4.90 10.86 7.72
CA LYS A 62 -3.86 11.87 7.55
C LYS A 62 -4.41 13.25 7.15
N TYR A 63 -5.32 13.29 6.17
CA TYR A 63 -5.79 14.55 5.59
C TYR A 63 -7.23 14.93 5.99
N ARG A 64 -7.98 14.02 6.62
CA ARG A 64 -9.41 14.21 6.93
C ARG A 64 -10.25 14.51 5.69
N LYS A 65 -9.90 13.88 4.57
CA LYS A 65 -10.52 14.04 3.24
C LYS A 65 -10.86 12.67 2.64
N GLU A 66 -11.67 12.70 1.59
CA GLU A 66 -11.81 11.55 0.69
C GLU A 66 -10.68 11.54 -0.36
N ALA A 67 -10.29 10.37 -0.87
CA ALA A 67 -9.20 10.24 -1.85
C ALA A 67 -9.41 11.08 -3.11
N ALA A 68 -10.66 11.31 -3.51
CA ALA A 68 -11.04 12.17 -4.63
C ALA A 68 -10.79 13.67 -4.39
N GLN A 69 -10.56 14.09 -3.15
CA GLN A 69 -10.39 15.49 -2.76
C GLN A 69 -8.93 15.89 -2.52
N LEU A 70 -8.00 14.98 -2.79
CA LEU A 70 -6.58 15.24 -2.59
C LEU A 70 -6.07 16.27 -3.61
N THR A 71 -5.21 17.17 -3.15
CA THR A 71 -4.45 18.05 -4.03
C THR A 71 -3.32 17.28 -4.73
N ALA A 72 -2.73 17.87 -5.77
CA ALA A 72 -1.58 17.26 -6.45
C ALA A 72 -0.39 16.98 -5.50
N SER A 73 -0.15 17.84 -4.51
CA SER A 73 0.92 17.62 -3.52
C SER A 73 0.60 16.47 -2.57
N GLU A 74 -0.67 16.36 -2.13
CA GLU A 74 -1.11 15.27 -1.25
C GLU A 74 -1.09 13.92 -2.00
N ILE A 75 -1.47 13.91 -3.28
CA ILE A 75 -1.34 12.74 -4.16
C ILE A 75 0.12 12.30 -4.26
N ALA A 76 1.05 13.24 -4.49
CA ALA A 76 2.47 12.93 -4.58
C ALA A 76 3.02 12.33 -3.27
N GLU A 77 2.59 12.83 -2.12
CA GLU A 77 2.98 12.27 -0.82
C GLU A 77 2.39 10.87 -0.60
N VAL A 78 1.11 10.66 -0.96
CA VAL A 78 0.49 9.32 -0.93
C VAL A 78 1.24 8.36 -1.86
N GLN A 79 1.66 8.80 -3.05
CA GLN A 79 2.47 7.99 -3.95
C GLN A 79 3.78 7.54 -3.31
N GLN A 80 4.43 8.40 -2.54
CA GLN A 80 5.66 8.04 -1.81
C GLN A 80 5.40 6.98 -0.72
N TYR A 81 4.27 7.04 0.00
CA TYR A 81 3.91 5.98 0.95
C TYR A 81 3.80 4.62 0.25
N TYR A 82 3.10 4.56 -0.89
CA TYR A 82 2.97 3.32 -1.65
C TYR A 82 4.32 2.86 -2.22
N HIS A 83 5.18 3.79 -2.66
CA HIS A 83 6.53 3.46 -3.12
C HIS A 83 7.37 2.82 -2.00
N SER A 84 7.27 3.33 -0.77
CA SER A 84 8.00 2.80 0.39
C SER A 84 7.69 1.32 0.69
N ILE A 85 6.51 0.86 0.27
CA ILE A 85 6.02 -0.51 0.45
C ILE A 85 6.01 -1.32 -0.86
N GLY A 86 6.62 -0.79 -1.93
CA GLY A 86 6.82 -1.52 -3.19
C GLY A 86 5.67 -1.43 -4.20
N PHE A 87 4.81 -0.42 -4.13
CA PHE A 87 3.72 -0.20 -5.07
C PHE A 87 3.75 1.21 -5.67
N HIS A 88 3.36 1.33 -6.93
CA HIS A 88 3.03 2.60 -7.57
C HIS A 88 1.52 2.77 -7.56
N VAL A 89 1.03 3.87 -6.99
CA VAL A 89 -0.39 4.25 -7.09
C VAL A 89 -0.58 5.32 -8.16
N ILE A 90 -1.43 5.06 -9.14
CA ILE A 90 -1.72 5.94 -10.26
C ILE A 90 -3.09 6.55 -10.02
N TYR A 91 -3.17 7.87 -9.99
CA TYR A 91 -4.42 8.62 -9.92
C TYR A 91 -4.76 9.14 -11.32
N GLN A 92 -5.93 8.76 -11.81
CA GLN A 92 -6.50 9.28 -13.06
C GLN A 92 -7.80 10.00 -12.72
N ILE A 93 -7.86 11.28 -13.09
CA ILE A 93 -9.05 12.12 -12.91
C ILE A 93 -9.52 12.51 -14.30
N THR A 94 -10.68 11.98 -14.70
CA THR A 94 -11.28 12.25 -16.01
C THR A 94 -12.55 13.06 -15.80
N PRO A 95 -12.60 14.32 -16.27
CA PRO A 95 -13.85 15.07 -16.27
C PRO A 95 -14.80 14.48 -17.31
N GLU A 96 -15.97 14.05 -16.87
CA GLU A 96 -17.05 13.55 -17.71
C GLU A 96 -18.26 14.49 -17.66
N THR A 97 -18.90 14.67 -18.81
CA THR A 97 -20.15 15.42 -18.92
C THR A 97 -21.32 14.45 -18.84
N HIS A 98 -22.12 14.54 -17.78
CA HIS A 98 -23.32 13.73 -17.61
C HIS A 98 -24.55 14.55 -18.00
N GLN A 99 -25.41 14.00 -18.85
CA GLN A 99 -26.71 14.60 -19.14
C GLN A 99 -27.64 14.36 -17.95
N SER A 100 -28.21 15.44 -17.40
CA SER A 100 -29.23 15.33 -16.37
C SER A 100 -30.49 14.68 -16.95
N ASN A 101 -30.93 13.57 -16.36
CA ASN A 101 -32.17 12.87 -16.75
C ASN A 101 -33.45 13.70 -16.54
N ILE A 102 -33.36 14.90 -15.97
CA ILE A 102 -34.50 15.77 -15.63
C ILE A 102 -34.55 17.02 -16.55
N GLY A 103 -33.88 17.00 -17.70
CA GLY A 103 -33.95 18.10 -18.68
C GLY A 103 -33.23 19.37 -18.24
N GLY A 104 -32.11 19.22 -17.51
CA GLY A 104 -31.24 20.32 -17.11
C GLY A 104 -29.95 20.38 -17.92
N ASP A 105 -29.21 21.48 -17.73
CA ASP A 105 -27.89 21.66 -18.34
C ASP A 105 -26.94 20.49 -17.98
N PRO A 106 -26.01 20.14 -18.88
CA PRO A 106 -25.03 19.09 -18.60
C PRO A 106 -24.22 19.43 -17.35
N ILE A 107 -24.07 18.44 -16.46
CA ILE A 107 -23.23 18.57 -15.27
C ILE A 107 -21.85 17.97 -15.55
N MET A 108 -20.81 18.69 -15.17
CA MET A 108 -19.43 18.17 -15.18
C MET A 108 -19.20 17.38 -13.89
N VAL A 109 -18.84 16.11 -14.03
CA VAL A 109 -18.51 15.20 -12.93
C VAL A 109 -17.08 14.73 -13.13
N ASN A 110 -16.26 14.78 -12.07
CA ASN A 110 -14.93 14.18 -12.13
C ASN A 110 -15.04 12.69 -11.79
N VAL A 111 -14.62 11.83 -12.70
CA VAL A 111 -14.45 10.40 -12.47
C VAL A 111 -13.03 10.16 -11.99
N TYR A 112 -12.91 9.48 -10.86
CA TYR A 112 -11.64 9.17 -10.22
C TYR A 112 -11.37 7.67 -10.38
N GLN A 113 -10.28 7.34 -11.07
CA GLN A 113 -9.76 5.98 -11.19
C GLN A 113 -8.41 5.91 -10.47
N ILE A 114 -8.23 4.87 -9.67
CA ILE A 114 -7.02 4.64 -8.89
C ILE A 114 -6.53 3.22 -9.16
N ASP A 115 -5.33 3.12 -9.71
CA ASP A 115 -4.71 1.85 -10.06
C ASP A 115 -3.45 1.62 -9.22
N PHE A 116 -3.20 0.37 -8.85
CA PHE A 116 -2.02 -0.04 -8.12
C PHE A 116 -1.17 -0.96 -8.99
N GLN A 117 0.09 -0.60 -9.19
CA GLN A 117 1.05 -1.40 -9.93
C GLN A 117 2.20 -1.80 -9.00
N PRO A 118 2.69 -3.06 -9.06
CA PRO A 118 3.90 -3.42 -8.33
C PRO A 118 5.06 -2.56 -8.83
N TYR A 119 5.82 -1.99 -7.89
CA TYR A 119 6.99 -1.20 -8.22
C TYR A 119 8.16 -2.16 -8.49
N SER A 120 8.63 -2.22 -9.74
CA SER A 120 9.73 -3.11 -10.12
C SER A 120 10.98 -2.80 -9.28
N ARG A 121 11.44 -3.79 -8.51
CA ARG A 121 12.75 -3.78 -7.84
C ARG A 121 13.82 -3.79 -8.95
N LEU A 122 14.23 -2.61 -9.42
CA LEU A 122 15.36 -2.50 -10.36
C LEU A 122 16.69 -2.93 -9.71
N TYR A 123 16.72 -3.07 -8.38
CA TYR A 123 17.79 -3.73 -7.65
C TYR A 123 17.22 -4.90 -6.84
N ASP A 124 17.14 -6.06 -7.48
CA ASP A 124 17.08 -7.32 -6.77
C ASP A 124 18.50 -7.93 -6.74
N PRO A 125 19.23 -7.87 -5.61
CA PRO A 125 20.51 -8.57 -5.47
C PRO A 125 20.34 -10.10 -5.46
N HIS A 126 19.11 -10.62 -5.41
CA HIS A 126 18.78 -12.05 -5.57
C HIS A 126 18.37 -12.43 -6.99
N ASN A 127 18.34 -11.49 -7.94
CA ASN A 127 18.20 -11.80 -9.36
C ASN A 127 19.58 -12.25 -9.89
N HIS A 128 20.02 -13.42 -9.41
CA HIS A 128 21.10 -14.15 -10.06
C HIS A 128 20.63 -14.49 -11.48
N PRO A 129 21.37 -14.08 -12.54
CA PRO A 129 21.13 -14.58 -13.87
C PRO A 129 21.58 -16.04 -13.89
N GLY A 130 20.67 -16.95 -13.57
CA GLY A 130 20.96 -18.37 -13.51
C GLY A 130 19.73 -19.14 -13.14
N HIS A 131 18.90 -19.44 -14.14
CA HIS A 131 18.36 -20.77 -14.43
C HIS A 131 17.28 -20.62 -15.52
N PHE A 132 17.73 -20.71 -16.78
CA PHE A 132 16.94 -21.33 -17.85
C PHE A 132 17.13 -22.84 -17.76
#